data_AF-A0A5E4JND7-F1
#
_entry.id   AF-A0A5E4JND7-F1
#
_cell.length_a   1.000
_cell.length_b   1.000
_cell.length_c   1.000
_cell.angle_alpha   90.00
_cell.angle_beta   90.00
_cell.angle_gamma   90.00
#
_symmetry.space_group_name_H-M   'P 1'
#
loop_
_entity.id
_entity.type
_entity.pdbx_description
1 polymer ?
#
loop_
_entity_poly.entity_id
_entity_poly.type
_entity_poly.pdbx_seq_one_letter_code
_entity_poly.pdbx_strand_id
1 'polypeptide(L)'
;MSLTVLINEAIENGKDVDGKYIVIGVDKFSGDDFIEGTYEDSEEALKIAIGKTQEAVKCASDSSITIYYVYEFKARNLRYLGGDICNEEFL
;
A
#
# COMPACT_ATOMS: atom_id res chain seq x y z
N MET A 1 4.15 -9.48 8.25
CA MET A 1 4.16 -8.57 9.42
C MET A 1 2.73 -8.10 9.67
N SER A 2 2.33 -7.59 10.84
CA SER A 2 0.99 -6.98 10.96
C SER A 2 1.04 -5.52 10.51
N LEU A 3 0.07 -5.08 9.71
CA LEU A 3 -0.04 -3.71 9.21
C LEU A 3 0.05 -2.64 10.32
N THR A 4 -0.52 -2.94 11.49
CA THR A 4 -0.45 -2.08 12.68
C THR A 4 0.97 -1.93 13.21
N VAL A 5 1.79 -2.99 13.12
CA VAL A 5 3.21 -2.95 13.51
C VAL A 5 3.99 -2.06 12.54
N LEU A 6 3.77 -2.22 11.24
CA LEU A 6 4.40 -1.39 10.20
C LEU A 6 4.13 0.11 10.42
N ILE A 7 2.90 0.47 10.77
CA ILE A 7 2.51 1.86 11.04
C ILE A 7 3.12 2.36 12.35
N ASN A 8 3.13 1.55 13.40
CA ASN A 8 3.75 1.93 14.66
C ASN A 8 5.27 2.13 14.49
N GLU A 9 5.95 1.25 13.75
CA GLU A 9 7.37 1.42 13.43
C GLU A 9 7.61 2.69 12.60
N ALA A 10 6.73 3.01 11.64
CA ALA A 10 6.83 4.25 10.89
C ALA A 10 6.72 5.49 11.81
N ILE A 11 5.76 5.49 12.75
CA ILE A 11 5.58 6.55 13.76
C ILE A 11 6.82 6.66 14.66
N GLU A 12 7.31 5.53 15.17
CA GLU A 12 8.48 5.48 16.05
C GLU A 12 9.76 5.95 15.35
N ASN A 13 9.88 5.71 14.05
CA ASN A 13 10.96 6.22 13.20
C ASN A 13 10.73 7.66 12.71
N GLY A 14 9.69 8.35 13.20
CA GLY A 14 9.42 9.76 12.89
C GLY A 14 8.88 10.00 11.49
N LYS A 15 8.35 8.97 10.82
CA LYS A 15 7.58 9.18 9.58
C LYS A 15 6.26 9.84 9.92
N ASP A 16 5.96 10.89 9.18
CA ASP A 16 4.65 11.53 9.21
C ASP A 16 3.61 10.55 8.63
N VAL A 17 2.69 10.11 9.48
CA VAL A 17 1.51 9.31 9.11
C VAL A 17 0.25 10.03 9.56
N ASP A 18 0.24 11.36 9.43
CA ASP A 18 -0.92 12.21 9.78
C ASP A 18 -2.07 12.06 8.77
N GLY A 19 -1.82 11.39 7.63
CA GLY A 19 -2.81 11.14 6.59
C GLY A 19 -3.93 10.18 7.01
N LYS A 20 -5.18 10.54 6.72
CA LYS A 20 -6.36 9.69 6.95
C LYS A 20 -6.34 8.36 6.20
N TYR A 21 -5.67 8.30 5.05
CA TYR A 21 -5.56 7.13 4.19
C TYR A 21 -4.10 6.76 3.96
N ILE A 22 -3.77 5.48 4.05
CA ILE A 22 -2.41 4.95 3.92
C ILE A 22 -2.37 4.05 2.70
N VAL A 23 -1.40 4.28 1.82
CA VAL A 23 -1.10 3.38 0.70
C VAL A 23 0.08 2.50 1.11
N ILE A 24 -0.09 1.19 0.96
CA ILE A 24 0.89 0.17 1.32
C ILE A 24 1.26 -0.60 0.08
N GLY A 25 2.55 -0.62 -0.25
CA GLY A 25 3.12 -1.52 -1.24
C GLY A 25 3.42 -2.87 -0.61
N VAL A 26 3.01 -3.94 -1.28
CA VAL A 26 3.29 -5.32 -0.91
C VAL A 26 4.06 -5.95 -2.05
N ASP A 27 5.32 -6.28 -1.82
CA ASP A 27 6.12 -7.03 -2.77
C ASP A 27 5.68 -8.51 -2.73
N LYS A 28 5.16 -9.01 -3.85
CA LYS A 28 4.66 -10.39 -3.94
C LYS A 28 5.76 -11.44 -3.92
N PHE A 29 7.00 -11.07 -4.18
CA PHE A 29 8.13 -11.98 -4.25
C PHE A 29 8.84 -12.09 -2.91
N SER A 30 9.17 -10.97 -2.27
CA SER A 30 9.80 -10.97 -0.93
C SER A 30 8.79 -11.12 0.21
N GLY A 31 7.52 -10.77 -0.03
CA GLY A 31 6.50 -10.71 1.02
C GLY A 31 6.68 -9.52 1.97
N ASP A 32 7.51 -8.54 1.59
CA ASP A 32 7.73 -7.33 2.36
C ASP A 32 6.63 -6.30 2.10
N ASP A 33 6.14 -5.73 3.19
CA ASP A 33 5.15 -4.66 3.19
C ASP A 33 5.88 -3.34 3.50
N PHE A 34 5.52 -2.25 2.82
CA PHE A 34 6.05 -0.92 3.13
C PHE A 34 5.01 0.18 2.90
N ILE A 35 5.11 1.26 3.67
CA ILE A 35 4.26 2.44 3.48
C ILE A 35 4.80 3.23 2.29
N GLU A 36 4.00 3.29 1.23
CA GLU A 36 4.27 4.11 0.05
C GLU A 36 4.01 5.59 0.37
N GLY A 37 2.90 5.88 1.04
CA GLY A 37 2.54 7.25 1.41
C GLY A 37 1.25 7.33 2.21
N THR A 38 0.98 8.52 2.74
CA THR A 38 -0.26 8.85 3.46
C THR A 38 -0.94 10.05 2.82
N TYR A 39 -2.27 10.04 2.82
CA TYR A 39 -3.11 10.96 2.03
C TYR A 39 -4.35 11.36 2.83
N GLU A 40 -4.81 12.58 2.62
CA GLU A 40 -6.03 13.11 3.25
C GLU A 40 -7.31 12.76 2.46
N ASP A 41 -7.16 12.48 1.17
CA ASP A 41 -8.26 12.13 0.27
C ASP A 41 -8.18 10.68 -0.20
N SER A 42 -9.33 9.99 -0.19
CA SER A 42 -9.41 8.58 -0.55
C SER A 42 -9.33 8.35 -2.05
N GLU A 43 -9.87 9.25 -2.87
CA GLU A 43 -9.80 9.10 -4.33
C GLU A 43 -8.37 9.30 -4.83
N GLU A 44 -7.63 10.25 -4.25
CA GLU A 44 -6.21 10.44 -4.50
C GLU A 44 -5.39 9.19 -4.11
N ALA A 45 -5.59 8.68 -2.90
CA ALA A 45 -4.91 7.47 -2.42
C ALA A 45 -5.17 6.25 -3.32
N LEU A 46 -6.43 6.05 -3.72
CA LEU A 46 -6.83 4.97 -4.64
C LEU A 46 -6.22 5.15 -6.02
N LYS A 47 -6.23 6.37 -6.56
CA LYS A 47 -5.65 6.68 -7.87
C LYS A 47 -4.15 6.40 -7.90
N ILE A 48 -3.44 6.73 -6.82
CA ILE A 48 -2.01 6.44 -6.67
C ILE A 48 -1.76 4.94 -6.58
N ALA A 49 -2.53 4.23 -5.74
CA ALA A 49 -2.39 2.78 -5.60
C ALA A 49 -2.62 2.04 -6.94
N ILE A 50 -3.67 2.42 -7.68
CA ILE A 50 -3.96 1.86 -9.01
C ILE A 50 -2.83 2.20 -9.99
N GLY A 51 -2.42 3.46 -10.07
CA GLY A 51 -1.37 3.91 -10.99
C GLY A 51 -0.05 3.17 -10.76
N LYS A 52 0.41 3.11 -9.51
CA LYS A 52 1.64 2.43 -9.15
C LYS A 52 1.57 0.92 -9.36
N THR A 53 0.43 0.30 -9.09
CA THR A 53 0.24 -1.14 -9.38
C THR A 53 0.34 -1.41 -10.88
N GLN A 54 -0.29 -0.58 -11.71
CA GLN A 54 -0.20 -0.71 -13.17
C GLN A 54 1.21 -0.46 -13.70
N GLU A 55 1.95 0.50 -13.12
CA GLU A 55 3.37 0.72 -13.44
C GLU A 55 4.22 -0.48 -13.04
N ALA A 56 4.03 -1.01 -11.84
CA ALA A 56 4.74 -2.19 -11.35
C ALA A 56 4.50 -3.41 -12.26
N VAL A 57 3.26 -3.63 -12.70
CA VAL A 57 2.92 -4.73 -13.61
C VAL A 57 3.48 -4.51 -15.03
N LYS A 58 3.49 -3.28 -15.55
CA LYS A 58 4.10 -2.97 -16.86
C LYS A 58 5.61 -3.11 -16.85
N CYS A 59 6.25 -2.78 -15.73
CA CYS A 59 7.69 -2.89 -15.54
C CYS A 59 8.12 -4.25 -14.97
N ALA A 60 7.16 -5.15 -14.69
CA ALA A 60 7.44 -6.46 -14.15
C ALA A 60 8.24 -7.29 -15.16
N SER A 61 9.47 -7.59 -14.80
CA SER A 61 10.11 -8.85 -15.20
C SER A 61 9.68 -9.91 -14.18
N ASP A 62 9.73 -11.20 -14.51
CA ASP A 62 9.17 -12.35 -13.75
C ASP A 62 9.56 -12.47 -12.24
N SER A 63 10.27 -11.50 -11.67
CA SER A 63 10.91 -11.54 -10.35
C SER A 63 10.61 -10.36 -9.42
N SER A 64 9.79 -9.36 -9.79
CA SER A 64 9.41 -8.28 -8.86
C SER A 64 8.06 -7.64 -9.22
N ILE A 65 7.00 -8.02 -8.51
CA ILE A 65 5.68 -7.39 -8.64
C ILE A 65 5.30 -6.82 -7.28
N THR A 66 5.10 -5.50 -7.22
CA THR A 66 4.57 -4.82 -6.05
C THR A 66 3.12 -4.44 -6.30
N ILE A 67 2.23 -4.81 -5.38
CA ILE A 67 0.81 -4.44 -5.40
C ILE A 67 0.55 -3.39 -4.33
N TYR A 68 -0.22 -2.35 -4.65
CA TYR A 68 -0.50 -1.26 -3.73
C TYR A 68 -1.95 -1.30 -3.24
N TYR A 69 -2.13 -1.21 -1.91
CA TYR A 69 -3.42 -1.26 -1.23
C TYR A 69 -3.67 0.01 -0.42
N VAL A 70 -4.94 0.41 -0.27
CA VAL A 70 -5.36 1.60 0.48
C VAL A 70 -6.12 1.21 1.75
N TYR A 71 -5.73 1.81 2.86
CA TYR A 71 -6.36 1.66 4.17
C TYR A 71 -6.77 3.02 4.72
N GLU A 72 -7.99 3.14 5.24
CA GLU A 72 -8.37 4.25 6.12
C GLU A 72 -7.78 3.97 7.50
N PHE A 73 -7.01 4.94 8.02
CA PHE A 73 -6.47 4.93 9.37
C PHE A 73 -7.23 5.95 10.21
N LYS A 74 -8.22 5.47 10.96
CA LYS A 74 -9.04 6.32 11.84
C LYS A 74 -8.97 5.80 13.26
N ALA A 75 -8.45 6.62 14.18
CA ALA A 75 -8.34 6.30 15.61
C ALA A 75 -7.66 4.93 15.88
N ARG A 76 -6.56 4.64 15.17
CA ARG A 76 -5.82 3.37 15.25
C ARG A 76 -6.60 2.12 14.77
N ASN A 77 -7.76 2.29 14.15
CA ASN A 77 -8.42 1.23 13.41
C ASN A 77 -8.08 1.34 11.93
N LEU A 78 -7.69 0.20 11.36
CA LEU A 78 -7.41 0.06 9.93
C LEU A 78 -8.62 -0.52 9.24
N ARG A 79 -9.13 0.21 8.25
CA ARG A 79 -10.19 -0.27 7.38
C ARG A 79 -9.69 -0.33 5.95
N TYR A 80 -9.67 -1.52 5.37
CA TYR A 80 -9.36 -1.68 3.95
C TYR A 80 -10.42 -0.97 3.10
N LEU A 81 -9.97 -0.10 2.19
CA LEU A 81 -10.85 0.64 1.28
C LEU A 81 -10.84 0.08 -0.14
N GLY A 82 -9.72 -0.51 -0.55
CA GLY A 82 -9.53 -0.98 -1.91
C GLY A 82 -8.07 -0.95 -2.32
N GLY A 83 -7.76 -1.58 -3.44
CA GLY A 83 -6.43 -1.71 -4.01
C GLY A 83 -6.58 -2.49 -5.31
N ASP A 84 -5.74 -2.20 -6.29
CA ASP A 84 -5.81 -2.89 -7.56
C ASP A 84 -5.13 -4.26 -7.43
N ILE A 85 -5.86 -5.35 -7.67
CA ILE A 85 -5.27 -6.68 -7.81
C ILE A 85 -5.15 -6.88 -9.31
N CYS A 86 -4.06 -6.38 -9.91
CA CYS A 86 -3.79 -6.69 -11.30
C CYS A 86 -3.36 -8.16 -11.41
N ASN A 87 -4.33 -8.97 -11.84
CA ASN A 87 -4.31 -10.36 -12.29
C ASN A 87 -4.20 -11.50 -11.26
N GLU A 88 -5.33 -12.18 -11.08
CA GLU A 88 -5.42 -13.61 -10.76
C GLU A 88 -5.07 -14.51 -11.98
N GLU A 89 -4.83 -13.95 -13.17
CA GLU A 89 -4.61 -14.72 -14.42
C GLU A 89 -3.14 -15.10 -14.71
N PHE A 90 -2.21 -14.89 -13.77
CA PHE A 90 -0.78 -15.27 -13.91
C PHE A 90 -0.28 -16.24 -12.81
N LEU A 91 -1.18 -16.99 -12.16
CA LEU A 91 -0.83 -18.09 -11.23
C LEU A 91 -1.05 -19.48 -11.86
#